data_AF-A0A249SUA5-F1
#
_entry.id   AF-A0A249SUA5-F1
#
_cell.length_a   1.000
_cell.length_b   1.000
_cell.length_c   1.000
_cell.angle_alpha   90.00
_cell.angle_beta   90.00
_cell.angle_gamma   90.00
#
_symmetry.space_group_name_H-M   'P 1'
#
loop_
_entity.id
_entity.type
_entity.pdbx_description
1 polymer ?
#
loop_
_entity_poly.entity_id
_entity_poly.type
_entity_poly.pdbx_seq_one_letter_code
_entity_poly.pdbx_strand_id
1 'polypeptide(L)'
;MLISAPEQFLRGVCIHDVEIFPIFRPAFINRPPMHEFVKILFRYHSSILEELTAESLWAIPIDKAKGHYEIDSIPLYAPIVTKGDIVFATYEVNEPTLVYQDTILPSGSSTIQVIMMSSSKDVEAIRQLFKLMGCSSAVVNNNYFVIHVPAALDYMPVKRRLEQLSKSGTLDYAEALLSENHQYV
;
A
#
# COMPACT_ATOMS: atom_id res chain seq x y z
N MET A 1 -19.51 46.40 -57.61
CA MET A 1 -18.12 45.91 -57.56
C MET A 1 -18.20 44.42 -57.28
N LEU A 2 -18.03 43.62 -58.34
CA LEU A 2 -18.05 42.16 -58.37
C LEU A 2 -16.65 41.63 -58.08
N ILE A 3 -16.54 40.55 -57.29
CA ILE A 3 -15.68 39.36 -57.53
C ILE A 3 -16.34 38.22 -56.72
N SER A 4 -17.25 37.42 -57.31
CA SER A 4 -17.10 36.18 -58.11
C SER A 4 -16.94 34.89 -57.27
N ALA A 5 -17.94 34.02 -57.45
CA ALA A 5 -18.16 32.66 -56.94
C ALA A 5 -17.27 31.61 -57.70
N PRO A 6 -17.49 30.28 -57.72
CA PRO A 6 -18.57 29.46 -57.11
C PRO A 6 -18.19 28.04 -56.62
N GLU A 7 -19.22 27.40 -56.07
CA GLU A 7 -19.41 25.98 -55.77
C GLU A 7 -19.83 25.19 -57.03
N GLN A 8 -19.63 23.84 -56.99
CA GLN A 8 -20.34 22.75 -57.70
C GLN A 8 -19.62 21.89 -58.77
N PHE A 9 -19.59 20.59 -58.43
CA PHE A 9 -19.89 19.36 -59.21
C PHE A 9 -18.99 18.91 -60.36
N LEU A 10 -18.60 17.62 -60.35
CA LEU A 10 -18.92 16.61 -61.38
C LEU A 10 -18.49 15.19 -60.91
N ARG A 11 -19.47 14.26 -60.89
CA ARG A 11 -19.47 12.84 -61.33
C ARG A 11 -18.32 11.92 -60.86
N GLY A 12 -18.51 10.76 -60.24
CA GLY A 12 -19.58 9.77 -60.34
C GLY A 12 -18.94 8.41 -60.60
N VAL A 13 -19.05 7.45 -59.67
CA VAL A 13 -18.85 6.02 -59.93
C VAL A 13 -19.74 5.24 -58.95
N CYS A 14 -20.62 4.40 -59.48
CA CYS A 14 -21.44 3.44 -58.76
C CYS A 14 -20.86 2.04 -58.97
N ILE A 15 -20.60 1.35 -57.83
CA ILE A 15 -20.72 -0.10 -57.52
C ILE A 15 -20.29 -1.13 -58.58
N HIS A 16 -19.41 -2.08 -58.20
CA HIS A 16 -19.75 -3.46 -57.81
C HIS A 16 -18.52 -4.14 -57.19
N ASP A 17 -18.78 -5.16 -56.38
CA ASP A 17 -17.88 -6.14 -55.75
C ASP A 17 -17.53 -5.95 -54.27
N VAL A 18 -18.24 -6.78 -53.51
CA VAL A 18 -18.22 -7.07 -52.09
C VAL A 18 -17.04 -7.98 -51.79
N GLU A 19 -16.09 -7.56 -50.94
CA GLU A 19 -15.30 -8.49 -50.13
C GLU A 19 -15.10 -7.93 -48.70
N ILE A 20 -15.97 -8.40 -47.82
CA ILE A 20 -15.69 -8.90 -46.45
C ILE A 20 -14.55 -8.19 -45.68
N PHE A 21 -14.98 -7.44 -44.65
CA PHE A 21 -14.18 -7.00 -43.51
C PHE A 21 -13.21 -8.07 -42.98
N PRO A 22 -12.01 -7.64 -42.57
CA PRO A 22 -11.52 -7.98 -41.24
C PRO A 22 -11.62 -6.73 -40.38
N ILE A 23 -12.52 -6.80 -39.40
CA ILE A 23 -12.51 -5.94 -38.21
C ILE A 23 -11.10 -6.03 -37.64
N PHE A 24 -10.37 -4.93 -37.71
CA PHE A 24 -9.08 -4.77 -37.05
C PHE A 24 -9.33 -4.95 -35.55
N ARG A 25 -9.11 -6.17 -35.02
CA ARG A 25 -9.10 -6.40 -33.58
C ARG A 25 -7.91 -5.60 -33.05
N PRO A 26 -8.10 -4.60 -32.17
CA PRO A 26 -6.96 -4.04 -31.49
C PRO A 26 -6.32 -5.18 -30.68
N ALA A 27 -5.01 -5.33 -30.86
CA ALA A 27 -4.19 -6.28 -30.15
C ALA A 27 -4.58 -6.27 -28.66
N PHE A 28 -4.87 -7.45 -28.11
CA PHE A 28 -4.92 -7.64 -26.67
C PHE A 28 -3.56 -7.20 -26.13
N ILE A 29 -3.52 -5.96 -25.63
CA ILE A 29 -2.44 -5.50 -24.78
C ILE A 29 -2.45 -6.47 -23.60
N ASN A 30 -1.34 -7.18 -23.40
CA ASN A 30 -1.07 -7.93 -22.17
C ASN A 30 -1.14 -6.96 -20.99
N ARG A 31 -2.35 -6.70 -20.49
CA ARG A 31 -2.56 -6.02 -19.22
C ARG A 31 -2.18 -7.07 -18.16
N PRO A 32 -1.18 -6.83 -17.31
CA PRO A 32 -0.95 -7.70 -16.17
C PRO A 32 -2.27 -7.82 -15.39
N PRO A 33 -2.61 -9.00 -14.84
CA PRO A 33 -3.86 -9.16 -14.09
C PRO A 33 -3.93 -8.05 -13.03
N MET A 34 -5.06 -7.36 -12.95
CA MET A 34 -5.32 -6.50 -11.79
C MET A 34 -5.20 -7.41 -10.57
N HIS A 35 -4.20 -7.16 -9.73
CA HIS A 35 -4.09 -7.85 -8.46
C HIS A 35 -5.40 -7.61 -7.70
N GLU A 36 -6.17 -8.67 -7.51
CA GLU A 36 -7.37 -8.65 -6.70
C GLU A 36 -6.91 -8.49 -5.25
N PHE A 37 -7.21 -7.36 -4.62
CA PHE A 37 -6.91 -7.18 -3.21
C PHE A 37 -7.96 -7.90 -2.34
N VAL A 38 -7.50 -8.56 -1.29
CA VAL A 38 -8.36 -9.18 -0.27
C VAL A 38 -8.11 -8.50 1.08
N LYS A 39 -9.11 -8.55 1.97
CA LYS A 39 -8.90 -8.18 3.38
C LYS A 39 -8.61 -9.42 4.21
N ILE A 40 -7.65 -9.29 5.11
CA ILE A 40 -7.31 -10.30 6.12
C ILE A 40 -7.49 -9.66 7.50
N LEU A 41 -8.16 -10.37 8.39
CA LEU A 41 -8.37 -10.01 9.79
C LEU A 41 -7.21 -10.53 10.63
N PHE A 42 -6.55 -9.63 11.36
CA PHE A 42 -5.47 -9.92 12.29
C PHE A 42 -5.99 -9.71 13.70
N ARG A 43 -6.09 -10.79 14.48
CA ARG A 43 -6.44 -10.73 15.90
C ARG A 43 -5.15 -10.72 16.72
N TYR A 44 -5.02 -9.79 17.65
CA TYR A 44 -3.83 -9.66 18.49
C TYR A 44 -4.21 -9.11 19.86
N HIS A 45 -3.39 -9.41 20.86
CA HIS A 45 -3.55 -8.83 22.19
C HIS A 45 -2.90 -7.44 22.22
N SER A 46 -3.68 -6.40 22.49
CA SER A 46 -3.15 -5.05 22.68
C SER A 46 -2.59 -4.91 24.08
N SER A 47 -1.30 -4.59 24.20
CA SER A 47 -0.70 -4.28 25.52
C SER A 47 -1.16 -2.94 26.09
N ILE A 48 -1.72 -2.05 25.24
CA ILE A 48 -2.21 -0.74 25.65
C ILE A 48 -3.64 -0.83 26.19
N LEU A 49 -4.49 -1.62 25.51
CA LEU A 49 -5.90 -1.80 25.89
C LEU A 49 -6.10 -2.99 26.85
N GLU A 50 -5.07 -3.84 27.01
CA GLU A 50 -5.12 -5.07 27.81
C GLU A 50 -6.25 -6.02 27.39
N GLU A 51 -6.57 -6.07 26.10
CA GLU A 51 -7.64 -6.90 25.55
C GLU A 51 -7.28 -7.49 24.17
N LEU A 52 -8.04 -8.52 23.78
CA LEU A 52 -8.02 -9.03 22.41
C LEU A 52 -8.72 -8.03 21.50
N THR A 53 -7.99 -7.55 20.49
CA THR A 53 -8.51 -6.64 19.48
C THR A 53 -8.15 -7.14 18.09
N ALA A 54 -8.58 -6.42 17.05
CA ALA A 54 -8.30 -6.81 15.68
C ALA A 54 -8.08 -5.61 14.74
N GLU A 55 -7.31 -5.86 13.69
CA GLU A 55 -7.09 -4.95 12.57
C GLU A 55 -7.31 -5.69 11.25
N SER A 56 -7.89 -5.04 10.25
CA SER A 56 -8.03 -5.60 8.90
C SER A 56 -7.05 -4.93 7.94
N LEU A 57 -6.23 -5.72 7.26
CA LEU A 57 -5.23 -5.24 6.31
C LEU A 57 -5.55 -5.72 4.90
N TRP A 58 -5.22 -4.90 3.89
CA TRP A 58 -5.26 -5.35 2.51
C TRP A 58 -4.04 -6.18 2.17
N ALA A 59 -4.27 -7.24 1.41
CA ALA A 59 -3.24 -8.15 0.95
C ALA A 59 -3.47 -8.56 -0.51
N ILE A 60 -2.39 -8.97 -1.17
CA ILE A 60 -2.37 -9.46 -2.54
C ILE A 60 -2.27 -10.99 -2.48
N PRO A 61 -3.21 -11.74 -3.08
CA PRO A 61 -3.10 -13.19 -3.18
C PRO A 61 -1.89 -13.58 -4.04
N ILE A 62 -0.98 -14.38 -3.46
CA ILE A 62 0.22 -14.89 -4.14
C ILE A 62 0.01 -16.35 -4.54
N ASP A 63 -0.62 -17.15 -3.67
CA ASP A 63 -1.03 -18.53 -3.94
C ASP A 63 -2.29 -18.87 -3.16
N LYS A 64 -3.46 -18.64 -3.77
CA LYS A 64 -4.78 -18.89 -3.13
C LYS A 64 -4.98 -20.35 -2.75
N ALA A 65 -4.39 -21.30 -3.49
CA ALA A 65 -4.53 -22.73 -3.20
C ALA A 65 -3.81 -23.12 -1.91
N LYS A 66 -2.73 -22.41 -1.56
CA LYS A 66 -2.01 -22.55 -0.29
C LYS A 66 -2.45 -21.56 0.78
N GLY A 67 -3.35 -20.63 0.47
CA GLY A 67 -3.75 -19.56 1.39
C GLY A 67 -2.63 -18.55 1.66
N HIS A 68 -1.74 -18.30 0.69
CA HIS A 68 -0.62 -17.36 0.84
C HIS A 68 -0.96 -15.99 0.26
N TYR A 69 -0.70 -14.95 1.05
CA TYR A 69 -1.01 -13.57 0.73
C TYR A 69 0.13 -12.64 1.14
N GLU A 70 0.48 -11.66 0.32
CA GLU A 70 1.44 -10.62 0.64
C GLU A 70 0.72 -9.39 1.21
N ILE A 71 1.16 -8.88 2.36
CA ILE A 71 0.54 -7.71 2.97
C ILE A 71 0.88 -6.44 2.19
N ASP A 72 -0.13 -5.69 1.76
CA ASP A 72 0.08 -4.43 1.05
C ASP A 72 -0.16 -3.19 1.94
N SER A 73 -1.02 -3.29 2.96
CA SER A 73 -1.26 -2.16 3.87
C SER A 73 -0.17 -2.04 4.95
N ILE A 74 0.13 -0.81 5.37
CA ILE A 74 0.94 -0.56 6.56
C ILE A 74 0.06 -0.82 7.79
N PRO A 75 0.41 -1.77 8.68
CA PRO A 75 -0.35 -2.00 9.91
C PRO A 75 -0.32 -0.78 10.82
N LEU A 76 -1.48 -0.37 11.32
CA LEU A 76 -1.62 0.77 12.20
C LEU A 76 -1.38 0.41 13.65
N TYR A 77 -1.77 -0.80 14.05
CA TYR A 77 -1.77 -1.22 15.45
C TYR A 77 -1.25 -2.63 15.68
N ALA A 78 -1.52 -3.57 14.76
CA ALA A 78 -1.14 -4.98 14.90
C ALA A 78 0.40 -5.14 14.90
N PRO A 79 1.04 -5.50 16.03
CA PRO A 79 2.50 -5.58 16.14
C PRO A 79 3.04 -6.97 15.75
N ILE A 80 2.36 -7.67 14.86
CA ILE A 80 2.64 -9.07 14.51
C ILE A 80 2.98 -9.28 13.03
N VAL A 81 2.87 -8.23 12.22
CA VAL A 81 3.11 -8.25 10.77
C VAL A 81 3.54 -6.86 10.30
N THR A 82 4.14 -6.77 9.12
CA THR A 82 4.39 -5.51 8.41
C THR A 82 4.05 -5.62 6.92
N LYS A 83 4.08 -4.49 6.22
CA LYS A 83 3.88 -4.44 4.77
C LYS A 83 5.00 -5.24 4.07
N GLY A 84 4.58 -6.08 3.12
CA GLY A 84 5.44 -6.96 2.32
C GLY A 84 5.59 -8.36 2.89
N ASP A 85 5.13 -8.63 4.11
CA ASP A 85 5.19 -9.99 4.67
C ASP A 85 4.29 -10.93 3.88
N ILE A 86 4.74 -12.18 3.70
CA ILE A 86 3.89 -13.25 3.17
C ILE A 86 3.28 -14.01 4.34
N VAL A 87 1.96 -14.04 4.41
CA VAL A 87 1.20 -14.68 5.47
C VAL A 87 0.37 -15.85 4.95
N PHE A 88 0.07 -16.78 5.84
CA PHE A 88 -0.96 -17.79 5.66
C PHE A 88 -2.27 -17.32 6.30
N ALA A 89 -3.36 -17.36 5.54
CA ALA A 89 -4.68 -16.98 6.02
C ALA A 89 -5.76 -17.92 5.48
N THR A 90 -6.79 -18.18 6.29
CA THR A 90 -7.89 -19.10 5.97
C THR A 90 -9.24 -18.50 6.33
N TYR A 91 -10.31 -18.97 5.68
CA TYR A 91 -11.66 -18.70 6.15
C TYR A 91 -11.97 -19.53 7.40
N GLU A 92 -12.60 -18.90 8.38
CA GLU A 92 -13.13 -19.59 9.56
C GLU A 92 -14.65 -19.77 9.42
N VAL A 93 -15.22 -20.80 10.05
CA VAL A 93 -16.63 -21.20 9.91
C VAL A 93 -17.62 -20.05 10.17
N ASN A 94 -17.26 -19.10 11.03
CA ASN A 94 -18.12 -17.99 11.45
C ASN A 94 -17.59 -16.61 11.03
N GLU A 95 -16.55 -16.55 10.21
CA GLU A 95 -15.95 -15.28 9.78
C GLU A 95 -16.06 -15.15 8.26
N PRO A 96 -16.77 -14.13 7.73
CA PRO A 96 -16.87 -13.91 6.30
C PRO A 96 -15.57 -13.40 5.65
N THR A 97 -14.52 -13.20 6.45
CA THR A 97 -13.23 -12.64 6.06
C THR A 97 -12.12 -13.69 6.24
N LEU A 98 -11.04 -13.59 5.46
CA LEU A 98 -9.83 -14.35 5.73
C LEU A 98 -9.26 -13.96 7.10
N VAL A 99 -8.83 -14.94 7.87
CA VAL A 99 -8.20 -14.73 9.18
C VAL A 99 -6.75 -15.15 9.10
N TYR A 100 -5.86 -14.26 9.54
CA TYR A 100 -4.44 -14.54 9.68
C TYR A 100 -4.20 -15.74 10.60
N GLN A 101 -3.32 -16.64 10.18
CA GLN A 101 -2.91 -17.81 10.96
C GLN A 101 -1.43 -17.72 11.34
N ASP A 102 -0.56 -17.43 10.36
CA ASP A 102 0.89 -17.33 10.60
C ASP A 102 1.62 -16.50 9.53
N THR A 103 2.81 -16.02 9.86
CA THR A 103 3.72 -15.34 8.92
C THR A 103 4.68 -16.37 8.33
N ILE A 104 4.59 -16.58 7.02
CA ILE A 104 5.37 -17.58 6.29
C ILE A 104 6.75 -17.02 5.91
N LEU A 105 6.80 -15.76 5.48
CA LEU A 105 8.05 -15.10 5.12
C LEU A 105 8.01 -13.64 5.56
N PRO A 106 8.84 -13.22 6.53
CA PRO A 106 8.99 -11.81 6.84
C PRO A 106 9.65 -11.08 5.68
N SER A 107 9.16 -9.88 5.39
CA SER A 107 9.69 -8.97 4.36
C SER A 107 11.07 -8.41 4.70
N GLY A 108 11.44 -8.42 5.99
CA GLY A 108 12.60 -7.70 6.51
C GLY A 108 12.35 -6.20 6.71
N SER A 109 11.13 -5.71 6.49
CA SER A 109 10.74 -4.32 6.76
C SER A 109 10.42 -4.09 8.24
N SER A 110 10.41 -2.83 8.66
CA SER A 110 9.98 -2.44 10.02
C SER A 110 8.78 -1.50 10.00
N THR A 111 7.99 -1.55 11.07
CA THR A 111 6.83 -0.69 11.33
C THR A 111 7.09 0.14 12.58
N ILE A 112 7.09 1.46 12.43
CA ILE A 112 7.32 2.41 13.52
C ILE A 112 6.08 3.26 13.73
N GLN A 113 5.51 3.21 14.92
CA GLN A 113 4.37 4.03 15.33
C GLN A 113 4.88 5.39 15.81
N VAL A 114 4.23 6.48 15.40
CA VAL A 114 4.64 7.84 15.75
C VAL A 114 3.45 8.63 16.27
N ILE A 115 3.62 9.24 17.45
CA ILE A 115 2.64 10.14 18.07
C ILE A 115 3.20 11.54 18.17
N MET A 116 2.43 12.56 17.79
CA MET A 116 2.82 13.96 17.94
C MET A 116 2.54 14.43 19.36
N MET A 117 3.54 15.05 19.99
CA MET A 117 3.40 15.57 21.37
C MET A 117 2.67 16.91 21.43
N SER A 118 2.49 17.58 20.30
CA SER A 118 1.78 18.85 20.21
C SER A 118 0.95 18.90 18.94
N SER A 119 -0.33 19.25 19.09
CA SER A 119 -1.30 19.37 18.00
C SER A 119 -1.06 20.58 17.09
N SER A 120 -0.19 21.53 17.48
CA SER A 120 0.19 22.67 16.64
C SER A 120 1.30 22.34 15.65
N LYS A 121 1.92 21.15 15.74
CA LYS A 121 3.00 20.74 14.85
C LYS A 121 2.45 20.06 13.61
N ASP A 122 3.00 20.44 12.46
CA ASP A 122 2.56 19.96 11.16
C ASP A 122 2.97 18.49 10.94
N VAL A 123 2.02 17.56 11.08
CA VAL A 123 2.22 16.13 10.81
C VAL A 123 2.71 15.90 9.39
N GLU A 124 2.22 16.66 8.41
CA GLU A 124 2.60 16.45 7.02
C GLU A 124 4.06 16.79 6.78
N ALA A 125 4.57 17.84 7.43
CA ALA A 125 6.00 18.17 7.39
C ALA A 125 6.87 17.04 7.97
N ILE A 126 6.45 16.43 9.08
CA ILE A 126 7.18 15.29 9.68
C ILE A 126 7.09 14.05 8.79
N ARG A 127 5.93 13.75 8.21
CA ARG A 127 5.77 12.64 7.27
C ARG A 127 6.62 12.83 6.02
N GLN A 128 6.64 14.04 5.48
CA GLN A 128 7.44 14.37 4.31
C GLN A 128 8.94 14.25 4.59
N LEU A 129 9.39 14.63 5.80
CA LEU A 129 10.76 14.38 6.26
C LEU A 129 11.10 12.89 6.18
N PHE A 130 10.29 11.99 6.75
CA PHE A 130 10.57 10.55 6.69
C PHE A 130 10.40 9.96 5.29
N LYS A 131 9.52 10.52 4.46
CA LYS A 131 9.41 10.16 3.05
C LYS A 131 10.67 10.46 2.27
N LEU A 132 11.30 11.62 2.52
CA LEU A 132 12.60 11.97 1.92
C LEU A 132 13.73 11.06 2.39
N MET A 133 13.57 10.38 3.53
CA MET A 133 14.50 9.37 4.03
C MET A 133 14.22 7.96 3.46
N GLY A 134 13.24 7.81 2.56
CA GLY A 134 12.92 6.54 1.91
C GLY A 134 11.79 5.73 2.57
N CYS A 135 11.16 6.26 3.62
CA CYS A 135 10.04 5.59 4.27
C CYS A 135 8.70 5.91 3.59
N SER A 136 7.70 5.03 3.78
CA SER A 136 6.29 5.35 3.50
C SER A 136 5.53 5.51 4.82
N SER A 137 4.31 6.07 4.76
CA SER A 137 3.51 6.24 5.98
C SER A 137 2.01 6.17 5.75
N ALA A 138 1.30 5.70 6.77
CA ALA A 138 -0.17 5.72 6.86
C ALA A 138 -0.61 6.64 8.00
N VAL A 139 -1.62 7.48 7.74
CA VAL A 139 -2.14 8.46 8.71
C VAL A 139 -3.41 7.91 9.34
N VAL A 140 -3.51 8.01 10.66
CA VAL A 140 -4.75 7.71 11.38
C VAL A 140 -5.49 9.00 11.72
N ASN A 141 -4.76 9.99 12.25
CA ASN A 141 -5.30 11.29 12.60
C ASN A 141 -4.17 12.34 12.67
N ASN A 142 -4.50 13.57 13.06
CA ASN A 142 -3.55 14.69 13.13
C ASN A 142 -2.45 14.54 14.19
N ASN A 143 -2.48 13.50 15.01
CA ASN A 143 -1.48 13.26 16.04
C ASN A 143 -0.86 11.86 15.96
N TYR A 144 -1.34 10.97 15.09
CA TYR A 144 -0.89 9.59 15.02
C TYR A 144 -0.77 9.11 13.58
N PHE A 145 0.40 8.60 13.25
CA PHE A 145 0.70 7.98 11.97
C PHE A 145 1.74 6.87 12.16
N VAL A 146 1.82 5.98 11.18
CA VAL A 146 2.76 4.86 11.18
C VAL A 146 3.68 4.97 10.00
N ILE A 147 4.97 4.72 10.23
CA ILE A 147 6.04 4.71 9.25
C ILE A 147 6.36 3.26 8.91
N HIS A 148 6.44 2.96 7.62
CA HIS A 148 7.02 1.73 7.11
C HIS A 148 8.43 2.01 6.60
N VAL A 149 9.40 1.27 7.15
CA VAL A 149 10.82 1.31 6.79
C VAL A 149 11.10 0.08 5.92
N PRO A 150 11.35 0.23 4.61
CA PRO A 150 11.60 -0.91 3.73
C PRO A 150 12.87 -1.67 4.11
N ALA A 151 12.89 -2.99 3.92
CA ALA A 151 14.03 -3.87 4.25
C ALA A 151 15.39 -3.46 3.67
N ALA A 152 15.39 -2.75 2.53
CA ALA A 152 16.62 -2.29 1.87
C ALA A 152 17.18 -0.97 2.43
N LEU A 153 16.44 -0.31 3.33
CA LEU A 153 16.81 1.00 3.88
C LEU A 153 17.60 0.81 5.19
N ASP A 154 18.73 1.49 5.35
CA ASP A 154 19.41 1.56 6.64
C ASP A 154 18.51 2.29 7.66
N TYR A 155 18.12 1.60 8.72
CA TYR A 155 17.24 2.15 9.75
C TYR A 155 17.97 3.12 10.68
N MET A 156 19.30 3.06 10.82
CA MET A 156 20.04 3.87 11.79
C MET A 156 19.86 5.38 11.59
N PRO A 157 19.93 5.94 10.37
CA PRO A 157 19.59 7.34 10.12
C PRO A 157 18.15 7.70 10.53
N VAL A 158 17.18 6.83 10.23
CA VAL A 158 15.76 7.02 10.58
C VAL A 158 15.58 7.05 12.09
N LYS A 159 16.17 6.09 12.81
CA LYS A 159 16.17 6.03 14.27
C LYS A 159 16.78 7.27 14.89
N ARG A 160 17.98 7.69 14.47
CA ARG A 160 18.61 8.91 15.00
C ARG A 160 17.72 10.12 14.82
N ARG A 161 16.98 10.21 13.71
CA ARG A 161 16.05 11.30 13.47
C ARG A 161 14.83 11.23 14.40
N LEU A 162 14.26 10.05 14.60
CA LEU A 162 13.19 9.81 15.56
C LEU A 162 13.63 10.19 16.99
N GLU A 163 14.81 9.75 17.43
CA GLU A 163 15.36 10.08 18.75
C GLU A 163 15.59 11.59 18.94
N GLN A 164 16.11 12.28 17.92
CA GLN A 164 16.27 13.74 17.97
C GLN A 164 14.93 14.45 18.16
N LEU A 165 13.91 14.02 17.41
CA LEU A 165 12.58 14.62 17.48
C LEU A 165 11.89 14.27 18.81
N SER A 166 12.09 13.07 19.35
CA SER A 166 11.63 12.65 20.68
C SER A 166 12.27 13.46 21.80
N LYS A 167 13.61 13.59 21.80
CA LYS A 167 14.34 14.45 22.77
C LYS A 167 13.93 15.92 22.72
N SER A 168 13.49 16.41 21.56
CA SER A 168 12.99 17.79 21.41
C SER A 168 11.52 17.99 21.83
N GLY A 169 10.82 16.93 22.25
CA GLY A 169 9.39 16.97 22.56
C GLY A 169 8.52 17.23 21.33
N THR A 170 8.96 16.78 20.14
CA THR A 170 8.20 16.97 18.89
C THR A 170 7.24 15.84 18.62
N LEU A 171 7.70 14.63 18.78
CA LEU A 171 6.94 13.41 18.65
C LEU A 171 7.43 12.45 19.73
N ASP A 172 6.74 11.35 19.92
CA ASP A 172 7.34 10.14 20.46
C ASP A 172 7.09 8.98 19.49
N TYR A 173 7.79 7.88 19.68
CA TYR A 173 7.66 6.75 18.76
C TYR A 173 7.83 5.40 19.46
N ALA A 174 7.25 4.36 18.85
CA ALA A 174 7.41 2.98 19.26
C ALA A 174 7.78 2.12 18.05
N GLU A 175 8.71 1.20 18.24
CA GLU A 175 9.09 0.21 17.24
C GLU A 175 8.11 -0.96 17.33
N ALA A 176 6.92 -0.80 16.73
CA ALA A 176 5.84 -1.77 16.82
C ALA A 176 6.24 -3.14 16.25
N LEU A 177 7.04 -3.15 15.19
CA LEU A 177 7.71 -4.35 14.68
C LEU A 177 9.07 -3.95 14.08
N LEU A 178 10.16 -4.40 14.69
CA LEU A 178 11.52 -4.18 14.18
C LEU A 178 12.06 -5.47 13.56
N SER A 179 12.39 -5.45 12.27
CA SER A 179 13.01 -6.59 11.60
C SER A 179 14.45 -6.81 12.05
N GLU A 180 14.94 -8.04 11.85
CA GLU A 180 16.34 -8.40 12.08
C GLU A 180 17.32 -7.52 11.28
N ASN A 181 16.94 -7.12 10.06
CA ASN A 181 17.74 -6.25 9.19
C ASN A 181 17.91 -4.83 9.75
N HIS A 182 17.04 -4.41 10.66
CA HIS A 182 17.03 -3.07 11.25
C HIS A 182 17.46 -3.06 12.72
N GLN A 183 18.00 -4.17 13.23
CA GLN A 183 18.54 -4.23 14.59
C GLN A 183 19.84 -3.41 14.72
N TYR A 184 20.12 -2.99 15.95
CA TYR A 184 21.29 -2.17 16.27
C TYR A 184 22.49 -3.07 16.48
N VAL A 185 23.35 -3.15 15.47
CA VAL A 185 24.64 -3.86 15.55
C VAL A 185 25.78 -2.87 15.73
#